data_AF-A0A8D8LZE1-F1
#
_entry.id   AF-A0A8D8LZE1-F1
#
_cell.length_a   1.000
_cell.length_b   1.000
_cell.length_c   1.000
_cell.angle_alpha   90.00
_cell.angle_beta   90.00
_cell.angle_gamma   90.00
#
_symmetry.space_group_name_H-M   'P 1'
#
loop_
_entity.id
_entity.type
_entity.pdbx_description
1 polymer ?
#
loop_
_entity_poly.entity_id
_entity_poly.type
_entity_poly.pdbx_seq_one_letter_code
_entity_poly.pdbx_strand_id
1 'polypeptide(L)'
;NKDESEHTEEITFITSNTSIPDKIISNGIPPQIKHQSKHIENIPSVTSNSNTAENKDESGHSEDIISNSIPPQIKDEADHTEDIAFVLSNGIPPENFTRDTSAFPIDNLPLNDSSQLLNITNFKFLINTPCSESAYIVVVHSAPSNYHKRQLIRSTWGSKVPLYFFFGETATNQALLDTESTAYHDIVQGSFIDSYRNLTYKDMLVFKWVIYNCPRVRYVLKVDDDVFVNVARLDEFLTHTLSPYGTRHLLVCNLWVNSPVERSFTSKWYVSVEEYPDPEYPTYCEGAALLYSSDVLFKLYQSLQQDGNYFWIEDVFVTGIMVSKLNLKHAEFNWWKGNDWLLVTKYEDLFQYDPGRNLFVMIGEPIYEQNGQNLVEYFLNVTSDHSGNPV
;
A
#
# COMPACT_ATOMS: atom_id res chain seq x y z
N ASN A 1 48.34 1.92 -26.87
CA ASN A 1 48.90 1.18 -28.01
C ASN A 1 48.64 -0.30 -27.82
N LYS A 2 47.59 -0.79 -28.51
CA LYS A 2 47.39 -2.12 -29.12
C LYS A 2 47.44 -3.37 -28.22
N ASP A 3 46.55 -4.36 -28.26
CA ASP A 3 45.40 -4.73 -29.12
C ASP A 3 44.47 -5.60 -28.21
N GLU A 4 43.15 -5.40 -28.14
CA GLU A 4 42.07 -5.92 -29.01
C GLU A 4 41.92 -7.46 -29.05
N SER A 5 40.83 -7.96 -28.47
CA SER A 5 39.98 -9.00 -29.08
C SER A 5 38.60 -9.03 -28.39
N GLU A 6 37.62 -8.41 -29.05
CA GLU A 6 36.18 -8.52 -28.79
C GLU A 6 35.66 -9.89 -29.25
N HIS A 7 34.73 -10.48 -28.50
CA HIS A 7 33.83 -11.53 -28.97
C HIS A 7 32.41 -10.97 -29.00
N THR A 8 31.95 -10.70 -30.21
CA THR A 8 30.56 -10.44 -30.59
C THR A 8 29.96 -11.76 -31.09
N GLU A 9 28.89 -12.23 -30.45
CA GLU A 9 28.03 -13.28 -31.00
C GLU A 9 26.85 -12.64 -31.75
N GLU A 10 26.73 -13.01 -33.03
CA GLU A 10 25.67 -12.63 -33.96
C GLU A 10 24.33 -13.30 -33.56
N ILE A 11 23.26 -12.51 -33.47
CA ILE A 11 21.89 -13.03 -33.51
C ILE A 11 21.28 -12.68 -34.87
N THR A 12 21.09 -13.73 -35.67
CA THR A 12 20.52 -13.71 -37.01
C THR A 12 19.01 -13.42 -36.95
N PHE A 13 18.59 -12.26 -37.47
CA PHE A 13 17.17 -11.97 -37.70
C PHE A 13 16.69 -12.65 -38.99
N ILE A 14 15.78 -13.62 -38.87
CA ILE A 14 14.99 -14.13 -39.99
C ILE A 14 13.84 -13.15 -40.24
N THR A 15 13.88 -12.48 -41.39
CA THR A 15 12.81 -11.65 -41.91
C THR A 15 11.79 -12.51 -42.64
N SER A 16 10.54 -12.54 -42.16
CA SER A 16 9.40 -13.00 -42.95
C SER A 16 8.54 -11.81 -43.36
N ASN A 17 8.67 -11.43 -44.62
CA ASN A 17 7.76 -10.55 -45.35
C ASN A 17 6.36 -11.15 -45.40
N THR A 18 5.37 -10.45 -44.88
CA THR A 18 3.98 -10.55 -45.38
C THR A 18 3.38 -9.17 -45.55
N SER A 19 3.09 -8.88 -46.81
CA SER A 19 2.50 -7.69 -47.40
C SER A 19 1.12 -7.33 -46.83
N ILE A 20 0.94 -6.05 -46.51
CA ILE A 20 -0.35 -5.39 -46.28
C ILE A 20 -0.92 -4.97 -47.65
N PRO A 21 -2.19 -5.25 -47.98
CA PRO A 21 -2.91 -4.51 -49.01
C PRO A 21 -3.78 -3.41 -48.39
N ASP A 22 -3.57 -2.20 -48.90
CA ASP A 22 -4.41 -1.01 -48.69
C ASP A 22 -5.78 -1.12 -49.41
N LYS A 23 -6.75 -0.35 -48.86
CA LYS A 23 -8.04 0.16 -49.41
C LYS A 23 -9.26 -0.79 -49.34
N ILE A 24 -10.47 -0.38 -48.91
CA ILE A 24 -11.21 0.89 -49.18
C ILE A 24 -12.50 1.02 -48.27
N ILE A 25 -12.75 2.24 -47.76
CA ILE A 25 -14.02 3.03 -47.63
C ILE A 25 -15.14 2.73 -46.59
N SER A 26 -15.37 3.78 -45.78
CA SER A 26 -16.59 4.38 -45.16
C SER A 26 -17.65 3.53 -44.44
N ASN A 27 -17.94 3.89 -43.19
CA ASN A 27 -19.12 4.69 -42.81
C ASN A 27 -19.30 4.72 -41.28
N GLY A 28 -19.79 5.85 -40.76
CA GLY A 28 -20.66 5.84 -39.57
C GLY A 28 -20.11 6.49 -38.29
N ILE A 29 -20.31 7.80 -38.16
CA ILE A 29 -20.37 8.52 -36.88
C ILE A 29 -21.76 8.28 -36.24
N PRO A 30 -21.85 8.13 -34.91
CA PRO A 30 -22.99 8.68 -34.17
C PRO A 30 -22.54 9.35 -32.83
N PRO A 31 -23.41 10.05 -32.07
CA PRO A 31 -23.39 11.51 -32.05
C PRO A 31 -23.05 12.13 -30.68
N GLN A 32 -22.66 13.40 -30.75
CA GLN A 32 -22.47 14.31 -29.62
C GLN A 32 -23.80 14.64 -28.91
N ILE A 33 -23.83 14.46 -27.58
CA ILE A 33 -24.90 14.96 -26.71
C ILE A 33 -24.51 16.35 -26.19
N LYS A 34 -25.29 17.36 -26.62
CA LYS A 34 -25.31 18.72 -26.08
C LYS A 34 -26.02 18.70 -24.72
N HIS A 35 -25.40 19.24 -23.67
CA HIS A 35 -26.13 19.73 -22.49
C HIS A 35 -26.13 21.26 -22.47
N GLN A 36 -27.34 21.82 -22.40
CA GLN A 36 -27.64 23.24 -22.33
C GLN A 36 -27.49 23.77 -20.90
N SER A 37 -26.88 24.95 -20.78
CA SER A 37 -26.98 25.85 -19.62
C SER A 37 -28.39 26.44 -19.49
N LYS A 38 -28.88 26.59 -18.26
CA LYS A 38 -29.84 27.63 -17.86
C LYS A 38 -29.56 28.16 -16.45
N HIS A 39 -29.76 29.47 -16.32
CA HIS A 39 -29.52 30.37 -15.21
C HIS A 39 -30.42 30.16 -13.97
N ILE A 40 -29.81 30.36 -12.79
CA ILE A 40 -30.14 31.27 -11.66
C ILE A 40 -31.55 31.90 -11.63
N GLU A 41 -32.30 31.72 -10.53
CA GLU A 41 -32.70 32.80 -9.57
C GLU A 41 -33.69 32.38 -8.45
N ASN A 42 -33.38 32.91 -7.25
CA ASN A 42 -34.24 33.40 -6.15
C ASN A 42 -34.78 32.50 -5.02
N ILE A 43 -34.28 32.84 -3.81
CA ILE A 43 -34.81 32.67 -2.44
C ILE A 43 -35.80 33.83 -2.15
N PRO A 44 -36.86 33.69 -1.32
CA PRO A 44 -36.84 34.08 0.13
C PRO A 44 -37.56 33.04 1.04
N SER A 45 -37.05 32.63 2.20
CA SER A 45 -36.98 33.26 3.53
C SER A 45 -38.26 33.18 4.42
N VAL A 46 -38.11 32.48 5.56
CA VAL A 46 -38.53 32.82 6.96
C VAL A 46 -40.02 32.96 7.32
N THR A 47 -40.43 32.23 8.38
CA THR A 47 -41.20 32.66 9.60
C THR A 47 -41.64 31.36 10.34
N SER A 48 -41.22 31.02 11.57
CA SER A 48 -41.46 31.56 12.93
C SER A 48 -42.92 31.61 13.39
N ASN A 49 -43.26 30.79 14.41
CA ASN A 49 -44.21 30.98 15.55
C ASN A 49 -44.61 29.57 16.05
N SER A 50 -44.28 29.06 17.24
CA SER A 50 -44.53 29.45 18.65
C SER A 50 -46.00 29.43 19.10
N ASN A 51 -46.23 28.72 20.22
CA ASN A 51 -47.38 28.72 21.16
C ASN A 51 -48.57 27.83 20.75
N THR A 52 -49.27 27.05 21.59
CA THR A 52 -49.46 26.90 23.06
C THR A 52 -50.32 25.63 23.23
N ALA A 53 -49.98 24.67 24.11
CA ALA A 53 -50.51 24.45 25.48
C ALA A 53 -52.04 24.24 25.65
N GLU A 54 -52.38 23.21 26.45
CA GLU A 54 -53.62 22.90 27.21
C GLU A 54 -54.68 21.97 26.56
N ASN A 55 -54.77 20.71 27.03
CA ASN A 55 -55.70 20.15 28.07
C ASN A 55 -57.09 19.83 27.48
N LYS A 56 -57.80 18.72 27.73
CA LYS A 56 -57.85 17.74 28.83
C LYS A 56 -58.89 16.65 28.46
N ASP A 57 -58.73 15.45 29.05
CA ASP A 57 -59.76 14.48 29.52
C ASP A 57 -60.74 13.85 28.47
N GLU A 58 -61.21 12.60 28.50
CA GLU A 58 -61.34 11.53 29.49
C GLU A 58 -61.78 10.25 28.72
N SER A 59 -61.17 9.05 28.88
CA SER A 59 -61.68 7.91 29.69
C SER A 59 -61.89 6.64 28.85
N GLY A 60 -61.53 5.46 29.39
CA GLY A 60 -61.97 4.15 28.88
C GLY A 60 -60.91 3.03 28.87
N HIS A 61 -60.95 2.17 29.90
CA HIS A 61 -60.09 1.03 30.22
C HIS A 61 -59.73 0.04 29.09
N SER A 62 -58.52 -0.56 29.16
CA SER A 62 -58.31 -1.99 29.50
C SER A 62 -56.80 -2.29 29.63
N GLU A 63 -56.40 -2.84 30.77
CA GLU A 63 -55.05 -3.32 31.06
C GLU A 63 -54.75 -4.60 30.28
N ASP A 64 -53.63 -4.65 29.57
CA ASP A 64 -52.93 -5.90 29.25
C ASP A 64 -51.42 -5.68 29.43
N ILE A 65 -50.89 -6.34 30.46
CA ILE A 65 -49.49 -6.37 30.84
C ILE A 65 -48.77 -7.33 29.89
N ILE A 66 -47.96 -6.80 28.97
CA ILE A 66 -46.95 -7.58 28.26
C ILE A 66 -45.60 -6.89 28.39
N SER A 67 -44.67 -7.66 28.95
CA SER A 67 -43.32 -7.35 29.33
C SER A 67 -42.52 -6.57 28.27
N ASN A 68 -41.92 -5.46 28.69
CA ASN A 68 -40.76 -4.86 28.03
C ASN A 68 -39.59 -5.86 28.09
N SER A 69 -39.42 -6.65 27.04
CA SER A 69 -38.18 -7.37 26.77
C SER A 69 -37.11 -6.37 26.35
N ILE A 70 -36.21 -6.10 27.29
CA ILE A 70 -34.91 -5.46 27.08
C ILE A 70 -34.20 -6.16 25.91
N PRO A 71 -33.69 -5.45 24.88
CA PRO A 71 -32.88 -6.07 23.84
C PRO A 71 -31.65 -6.74 24.47
N PRO A 72 -31.26 -7.94 24.03
CA PRO A 72 -30.20 -8.70 24.66
C PRO A 72 -28.91 -7.88 24.63
N GLN A 73 -28.34 -7.65 25.81
CA GLN A 73 -26.98 -7.15 25.93
C GLN A 73 -26.05 -8.09 25.17
N ILE A 74 -25.36 -7.50 24.20
CA ILE A 74 -24.35 -8.14 23.37
C ILE A 74 -23.28 -8.71 24.31
N LYS A 75 -23.10 -10.03 24.25
CA LYS A 75 -22.14 -10.80 25.05
C LYS A 75 -20.75 -10.82 24.40
N ASP A 76 -20.20 -9.64 24.05
CA ASP A 76 -18.92 -9.57 23.31
C ASP A 76 -17.72 -9.16 24.19
N GLU A 77 -17.91 -8.85 25.48
CA GLU A 77 -16.81 -8.41 26.35
C GLU A 77 -15.79 -9.52 26.70
N ALA A 78 -16.17 -10.80 26.60
CA ALA A 78 -15.29 -11.91 27.00
C ALA A 78 -14.25 -12.29 25.92
N ASP A 79 -14.53 -12.02 24.64
CA ASP A 79 -13.66 -12.38 23.50
C ASP A 79 -12.52 -11.36 23.33
N HIS A 80 -12.83 -10.07 23.49
CA HIS A 80 -11.88 -8.97 23.33
C HIS A 80 -10.77 -8.90 24.39
N THR A 81 -10.93 -9.60 25.51
CA THR A 81 -9.94 -9.57 26.60
C THR A 81 -8.73 -10.46 26.27
N GLU A 82 -8.92 -11.54 25.52
CA GLU A 82 -7.83 -12.40 25.06
C GLU A 82 -7.02 -11.73 23.94
N ASP A 83 -7.68 -11.04 23.00
CA ASP A 83 -7.04 -10.26 21.93
C ASP A 83 -6.13 -9.16 22.49
N ILE A 84 -6.61 -8.41 23.49
CA ILE A 84 -5.81 -7.37 24.13
C ILE A 84 -4.64 -8.01 24.88
N ALA A 85 -4.87 -9.00 25.75
CA ALA A 85 -3.79 -9.65 26.49
C ALA A 85 -2.71 -10.26 25.56
N PHE A 86 -3.10 -10.73 24.37
CA PHE A 86 -2.21 -11.23 23.33
C PHE A 86 -1.39 -10.13 22.65
N VAL A 87 -2.00 -9.00 22.29
CA VAL A 87 -1.29 -7.85 21.71
C VAL A 87 -0.28 -7.25 22.72
N LEU A 88 -0.66 -7.24 24.01
CA LEU A 88 0.17 -6.76 25.12
C LEU A 88 1.37 -7.66 25.43
N SER A 89 1.21 -8.98 25.33
CA SER A 89 2.32 -9.93 25.59
C SER A 89 3.38 -9.95 24.50
N ASN A 90 3.13 -9.35 23.33
CA ASN A 90 3.97 -9.44 22.13
C ASN A 90 4.49 -8.08 21.63
N GLY A 91 4.48 -7.06 22.48
CA GLY A 91 5.26 -5.83 22.28
C GLY A 91 4.52 -4.62 21.73
N ILE A 92 3.19 -4.70 21.55
CA ILE A 92 2.35 -3.52 21.31
C ILE A 92 1.66 -3.18 22.64
N PRO A 93 2.22 -2.27 23.45
CA PRO A 93 1.67 -1.96 24.76
C PRO A 93 0.29 -1.28 24.66
N PRO A 94 -0.52 -1.32 25.74
CA PRO A 94 -1.92 -0.86 25.69
C PRO A 94 -2.02 0.64 25.47
N GLU A 95 -1.00 1.40 25.89
CA GLU A 95 -0.90 2.83 25.60
C GLU A 95 -0.78 3.17 24.10
N ASN A 96 -0.46 2.20 23.23
CA ASN A 96 -0.35 2.41 21.79
C ASN A 96 -1.70 2.31 21.06
N PHE A 97 -2.78 2.01 21.78
CA PHE A 97 -4.14 2.01 21.25
C PHE A 97 -4.74 3.43 21.30
N THR A 98 -5.11 3.98 20.14
CA THR A 98 -5.89 5.22 20.10
C THR A 98 -6.77 5.35 18.86
N ARG A 99 -7.95 5.94 19.08
CA ARG A 99 -8.87 6.31 17.99
C ARG A 99 -8.51 7.63 17.31
N ASP A 100 -7.38 8.24 17.68
CA ASP A 100 -7.01 9.55 17.19
C ASP A 100 -6.65 9.50 15.69
N THR A 101 -7.57 10.05 14.88
CA THR A 101 -7.44 10.22 13.44
C THR A 101 -7.01 11.63 13.06
N SER A 102 -6.33 12.35 13.96
CA SER A 102 -5.82 13.69 13.68
C SER A 102 -4.97 13.70 12.42
N ALA A 103 -5.08 14.78 11.65
CA ALA A 103 -4.19 15.00 10.52
C ALA A 103 -2.72 15.06 10.96
N PHE A 104 -1.82 14.76 10.03
CA PHE A 104 -0.39 14.93 10.24
C PHE A 104 -0.10 16.37 10.72
N PRO A 105 0.76 16.55 11.74
CA PRO A 105 1.09 17.88 12.25
C PRO A 105 2.13 18.54 11.31
N ILE A 106 1.71 18.88 10.09
CA ILE A 106 2.55 19.46 9.03
C ILE A 106 3.18 20.78 9.48
N ASP A 107 2.50 21.52 10.36
CA ASP A 107 3.02 22.77 10.95
C ASP A 107 4.31 22.57 11.77
N ASN A 108 4.62 21.34 12.17
CA ASN A 108 5.88 20.99 12.85
C ASN A 108 7.06 20.75 11.87
N LEU A 109 6.80 20.75 10.57
CA LEU A 109 7.85 20.57 9.55
C LEU A 109 8.49 21.93 9.19
N PRO A 110 9.76 21.93 8.74
CA PRO A 110 10.41 23.14 8.25
C PRO A 110 9.63 23.83 7.13
N LEU A 111 9.69 25.16 7.03
CA LEU A 111 8.98 25.92 5.98
C LEU A 111 9.36 25.51 4.55
N ASN A 112 10.62 25.09 4.35
CA ASN A 112 11.14 24.62 3.08
C ASN A 112 10.90 23.12 2.85
N ASP A 113 10.21 22.41 3.76
CA ASP A 113 9.96 20.98 3.63
C ASP A 113 9.26 20.65 2.31
N SER A 114 8.29 21.44 1.90
CA SER A 114 7.56 21.26 0.62
C SER A 114 8.46 21.16 -0.63
N SER A 115 9.64 21.79 -0.61
CA SER A 115 10.62 21.76 -1.70
C SER A 115 11.85 20.91 -1.39
N GLN A 116 11.87 20.18 -0.27
CA GLN A 116 13.02 19.40 0.17
C GLN A 116 12.69 17.90 0.29
N LEU A 117 13.59 17.04 -0.16
CA LEU A 117 13.52 15.59 0.01
C LEU A 117 14.91 15.08 0.42
N LEU A 118 15.09 14.80 1.71
CA LEU A 118 16.40 14.59 2.35
C LEU A 118 17.36 15.76 2.02
N ASN A 119 18.45 15.45 1.34
CA ASN A 119 19.47 16.38 0.88
C ASN A 119 19.14 17.03 -0.49
N ILE A 120 18.02 16.69 -1.14
CA ILE A 120 17.56 17.34 -2.37
C ILE A 120 16.76 18.59 -1.99
N THR A 121 17.27 19.79 -2.31
CA THR A 121 16.66 21.07 -1.88
C THR A 121 15.70 21.71 -2.90
N ASN A 122 15.60 21.15 -4.11
CA ASN A 122 14.75 21.64 -5.19
C ASN A 122 13.74 20.57 -5.65
N PHE A 123 13.27 19.77 -4.69
CA PHE A 123 12.33 18.69 -4.95
C PHE A 123 10.99 19.23 -5.46
N LYS A 124 10.39 18.48 -6.39
CA LYS A 124 9.05 18.71 -6.94
C LYS A 124 8.35 17.37 -7.13
N PHE A 125 7.04 17.37 -6.93
CA PHE A 125 6.19 16.35 -7.52
C PHE A 125 6.01 16.66 -9.01
N LEU A 126 6.47 15.74 -9.87
CA LEU A 126 6.30 15.82 -11.32
C LEU A 126 4.92 15.33 -11.74
N ILE A 127 4.47 14.25 -11.10
CA ILE A 127 3.10 13.74 -11.16
C ILE A 127 2.60 13.65 -9.72
N ASN A 128 1.50 14.34 -9.43
CA ASN A 128 0.91 14.36 -8.09
C ASN A 128 -0.58 14.01 -8.17
N THR A 129 -0.86 12.71 -8.13
CA THR A 129 -2.22 12.19 -8.00
C THR A 129 -2.77 12.52 -6.60
N PRO A 130 -4.03 12.99 -6.47
CA PRO A 130 -4.68 13.16 -5.17
C PRO A 130 -4.92 11.83 -4.43
N CYS A 131 -4.83 11.85 -3.11
CA CYS A 131 -5.16 10.69 -2.30
C CYS A 131 -6.67 10.50 -2.17
N SER A 132 -7.12 9.25 -2.18
CA SER A 132 -8.50 8.87 -1.88
C SER A 132 -8.72 8.83 -0.37
N GLU A 133 -9.95 9.13 0.06
CA GLU A 133 -10.31 9.05 1.47
C GLU A 133 -10.53 7.60 1.88
N SER A 134 -9.53 6.99 2.51
CA SER A 134 -9.58 5.63 3.02
C SER A 134 -8.88 5.51 4.37
N ALA A 135 -9.28 4.52 5.17
CA ALA A 135 -8.61 4.20 6.44
C ALA A 135 -7.20 3.65 6.21
N TYR A 136 -6.97 2.98 5.07
CA TYR A 136 -5.66 2.53 4.65
C TYR A 136 -5.46 2.70 3.15
N ILE A 137 -4.19 2.75 2.73
CA ILE A 137 -3.80 2.76 1.32
C ILE A 137 -2.69 1.74 1.10
N VAL A 138 -2.54 1.30 -0.15
CA VAL A 138 -1.41 0.49 -0.60
C VAL A 138 -0.54 1.33 -1.53
N VAL A 139 0.74 1.44 -1.20
CA VAL A 139 1.75 2.15 -1.98
C VAL A 139 2.73 1.13 -2.55
N VAL A 140 3.02 1.24 -3.84
CA VAL A 140 3.83 0.27 -4.56
C VAL A 140 5.10 0.93 -5.09
N HIS A 141 6.25 0.41 -4.66
CA HIS A 141 7.51 0.71 -5.32
C HIS A 141 7.58 -0.03 -6.65
N SER A 142 7.63 0.71 -7.75
CA SER A 142 7.77 0.13 -9.09
C SER A 142 8.88 0.85 -9.87
N ALA A 143 9.36 0.22 -10.94
CA ALA A 143 10.27 0.84 -11.89
C ALA A 143 9.48 1.36 -13.11
N PRO A 144 9.88 2.49 -13.73
CA PRO A 144 9.19 3.03 -14.91
C PRO A 144 8.90 1.99 -16.01
N SER A 145 9.86 1.10 -16.27
CA SER A 145 9.76 0.02 -17.27
C SER A 145 8.80 -1.12 -16.90
N ASN A 146 8.40 -1.26 -15.63
CA ASN A 146 7.63 -2.39 -15.13
C ASN A 146 6.11 -2.25 -15.36
N TYR A 147 5.70 -1.69 -16.50
CA TYR A 147 4.29 -1.49 -16.84
C TYR A 147 3.46 -2.77 -16.69
N HIS A 148 3.99 -3.91 -17.17
CA HIS A 148 3.28 -5.20 -17.10
C HIS A 148 3.04 -5.69 -15.67
N LYS A 149 4.00 -5.47 -14.75
CA LYS A 149 3.82 -5.83 -13.32
C LYS A 149 2.72 -4.97 -12.69
N ARG A 150 2.72 -3.67 -12.96
CA ARG A 150 1.66 -2.76 -12.49
C ARG A 150 0.30 -3.15 -13.03
N GLN A 151 0.24 -3.50 -14.32
CA GLN A 151 -1.00 -3.97 -14.93
C GLN A 151 -1.51 -5.25 -14.28
N LEU A 152 -0.62 -6.21 -13.98
CA LEU A 152 -0.97 -7.42 -13.25
C LEU A 152 -1.55 -7.09 -11.86
N ILE A 153 -0.91 -6.20 -11.11
CA ILE A 153 -1.42 -5.76 -9.80
C ILE A 153 -2.83 -5.16 -9.96
N ARG A 154 -3.00 -4.19 -10.87
CA ARG A 154 -4.29 -3.54 -11.15
C ARG A 154 -5.39 -4.53 -11.55
N SER A 155 -5.09 -5.51 -12.39
CA SER A 155 -6.06 -6.50 -12.86
C SER A 155 -6.32 -7.64 -11.88
N THR A 156 -5.61 -7.66 -10.74
CA THR A 156 -5.74 -8.71 -9.72
C THR A 156 -6.10 -8.10 -8.37
N TRP A 157 -5.26 -8.27 -7.34
CA TRP A 157 -5.53 -7.86 -5.97
C TRP A 157 -5.62 -6.33 -5.82
N GLY A 158 -4.88 -5.58 -6.64
CA GLY A 158 -4.84 -4.12 -6.60
C GLY A 158 -6.17 -3.44 -6.93
N SER A 159 -7.07 -4.12 -7.66
CA SER A 159 -8.41 -3.60 -7.98
C SER A 159 -9.32 -3.40 -6.77
N LYS A 160 -9.00 -4.01 -5.63
CA LYS A 160 -9.83 -4.02 -4.41
C LYS A 160 -9.33 -3.07 -3.33
N VAL A 161 -8.25 -2.33 -3.58
CA VAL A 161 -7.61 -1.44 -2.58
C VAL A 161 -7.30 -0.06 -3.17
N PRO A 162 -7.19 0.99 -2.33
CA PRO A 162 -6.67 2.28 -2.77
C PRO A 162 -5.18 2.16 -3.07
N LEU A 163 -4.83 2.14 -4.36
CA LEU A 163 -3.51 1.78 -4.86
C LEU A 163 -2.78 2.98 -5.46
N TYR A 164 -1.49 3.13 -5.16
CA TYR A 164 -0.64 4.18 -5.73
C TYR A 164 0.77 3.67 -6.06
N PHE A 165 1.28 3.94 -7.26
CA PHE A 165 2.62 3.57 -7.72
C PHE A 165 3.59 4.75 -7.66
N PHE A 166 4.79 4.52 -7.15
CA PHE A 166 5.79 5.55 -6.87
C PHE A 166 7.05 5.44 -7.73
N PHE A 167 7.49 6.57 -8.28
CA PHE A 167 8.62 6.66 -9.19
C PHE A 167 9.49 7.89 -8.97
N GLY A 168 10.73 7.78 -9.42
CA GLY A 168 11.57 8.93 -9.77
C GLY A 168 11.48 9.29 -11.26
N GLU A 169 12.34 10.20 -11.68
CA GLU A 169 12.60 10.59 -13.06
C GLU A 169 13.18 9.43 -13.88
N THR A 170 12.79 9.38 -15.14
CA THR A 170 13.28 8.41 -16.12
C THR A 170 13.63 9.09 -17.43
N ALA A 171 14.75 8.71 -18.05
CA ALA A 171 15.16 9.25 -19.33
C ALA A 171 14.40 8.64 -20.53
N THR A 172 13.91 7.40 -20.39
CA THR A 172 13.44 6.59 -21.52
C THR A 172 11.94 6.26 -21.46
N ASN A 173 11.31 6.33 -20.29
CA ASN A 173 9.95 5.85 -20.08
C ASN A 173 8.94 6.97 -19.74
N GLN A 174 9.33 8.24 -19.78
CA GLN A 174 8.49 9.34 -19.28
C GLN A 174 7.15 9.45 -20.03
N ALA A 175 7.18 9.42 -21.38
CA ALA A 175 5.95 9.51 -22.17
C ALA A 175 4.96 8.36 -21.92
N LEU A 176 5.48 7.15 -21.62
CA LEU A 176 4.67 6.00 -21.26
C LEU A 176 4.06 6.17 -19.87
N LEU A 177 4.85 6.65 -18.90
CA LEU A 177 4.36 6.98 -17.56
C LEU A 177 3.31 8.09 -17.57
N ASP A 178 3.48 9.14 -18.39
CA ASP A 178 2.50 10.23 -18.51
C ASP A 178 1.17 9.71 -19.08
N THR A 179 1.25 8.83 -20.09
CA THR A 179 0.07 8.17 -20.69
C THR A 179 -0.63 7.28 -19.66
N GLU A 180 0.14 6.48 -18.92
CA GLU A 180 -0.38 5.60 -17.86
C GLU A 180 -1.01 6.40 -16.72
N SER A 181 -0.36 7.46 -16.26
CA SER A 181 -0.87 8.35 -15.22
C SER A 181 -2.18 9.03 -15.63
N THR A 182 -2.32 9.36 -16.91
CA THR A 182 -3.56 9.94 -17.46
C THR A 182 -4.68 8.91 -17.52
N ALA A 183 -4.35 7.63 -17.74
CA ALA A 183 -5.34 6.56 -17.84
C ALA A 183 -5.84 6.05 -16.47
N TYR A 184 -4.95 5.94 -15.48
CA TYR A 184 -5.25 5.25 -14.22
C TYR A 184 -5.31 6.16 -12.99
N HIS A 185 -4.71 7.36 -13.04
CA HIS A 185 -4.69 8.31 -11.92
C HIS A 185 -4.22 7.68 -10.60
N ASP A 186 -3.20 6.84 -10.66
CA ASP A 186 -2.62 6.13 -9.50
C ASP A 186 -1.10 6.29 -9.42
N ILE A 187 -0.52 7.20 -10.20
CA ILE A 187 0.94 7.42 -10.26
C ILE A 187 1.32 8.65 -9.44
N VAL A 188 2.42 8.52 -8.70
CA VAL A 188 3.14 9.62 -8.03
C VAL A 188 4.59 9.61 -8.48
N GLN A 189 5.10 10.75 -8.93
CA GLN A 189 6.47 10.87 -9.42
C GLN A 189 7.21 12.04 -8.77
N GLY A 190 8.39 11.79 -8.22
CA GLY A 190 9.28 12.78 -7.63
C GLY A 190 10.44 13.18 -8.55
N SER A 191 10.97 14.39 -8.37
CA SER A 191 12.10 14.93 -9.14
C SER A 191 13.47 14.44 -8.65
N PHE A 192 13.70 13.13 -8.69
CA PHE A 192 14.99 12.47 -8.43
C PHE A 192 15.13 11.26 -9.37
N ILE A 193 16.35 10.89 -9.75
CA ILE A 193 16.56 9.79 -10.71
C ILE A 193 16.06 8.47 -10.13
N ASP A 194 15.20 7.76 -10.86
CA ASP A 194 14.74 6.42 -10.46
C ASP A 194 15.86 5.39 -10.67
N SER A 195 16.40 4.85 -9.58
CA SER A 195 17.40 3.79 -9.61
C SER A 195 17.43 3.03 -8.28
N TYR A 196 17.98 1.80 -8.29
CA TYR A 196 18.18 1.01 -7.08
C TYR A 196 18.99 1.76 -6.00
N ARG A 197 20.00 2.53 -6.42
CA ARG A 197 20.83 3.33 -5.50
C ARG A 197 20.10 4.54 -4.93
N ASN A 198 18.85 4.80 -5.35
CA ASN A 198 18.00 5.94 -4.97
C ASN A 198 16.69 5.51 -4.31
N LEU A 199 16.55 4.25 -3.88
CA LEU A 199 15.32 3.74 -3.26
C LEU A 199 14.96 4.48 -1.98
N THR A 200 15.95 4.94 -1.22
CA THR A 200 15.73 5.81 -0.05
C THR A 200 14.98 7.11 -0.39
N TYR A 201 15.23 7.72 -1.56
CA TYR A 201 14.44 8.87 -2.01
C TYR A 201 13.01 8.46 -2.37
N LYS A 202 12.80 7.23 -2.85
CA LYS A 202 11.47 6.70 -3.18
C LYS A 202 10.64 6.46 -1.91
N ASP A 203 11.22 5.91 -0.85
CA ASP A 203 10.57 5.82 0.48
C ASP A 203 10.22 7.21 1.02
N MET A 204 11.15 8.15 0.92
CA MET A 204 10.90 9.53 1.35
C MET A 204 9.81 10.21 0.52
N LEU A 205 9.71 9.90 -0.78
CA LEU A 205 8.64 10.37 -1.66
C LEU A 205 7.29 9.81 -1.20
N VAL A 206 7.22 8.51 -0.89
CA VAL A 206 6.02 7.88 -0.31
C VAL A 206 5.60 8.62 0.94
N PHE A 207 6.52 8.78 1.90
CA PHE A 207 6.21 9.43 3.18
C PHE A 207 5.72 10.86 2.98
N LYS A 208 6.44 11.64 2.17
CA LYS A 208 6.06 13.02 1.86
C LYS A 208 4.69 13.09 1.22
N TRP A 209 4.43 12.29 0.18
CA TRP A 209 3.16 12.31 -0.51
C TRP A 209 2.00 11.94 0.43
N VAL A 210 2.17 10.91 1.26
CA VAL A 210 1.18 10.51 2.26
C VAL A 210 0.88 11.65 3.24
N ILE A 211 1.93 12.28 3.79
CA ILE A 211 1.78 13.35 4.78
C ILE A 211 1.01 14.54 4.21
N TYR A 212 1.32 14.93 2.96
CA TYR A 212 0.71 16.10 2.33
C TYR A 212 -0.64 15.84 1.67
N ASN A 213 -0.93 14.60 1.22
CA ASN A 213 -2.11 14.31 0.41
C ASN A 213 -3.13 13.39 1.11
N CYS A 214 -2.73 12.60 2.12
CA CYS A 214 -3.59 11.61 2.78
C CYS A 214 -3.81 11.93 4.27
N PRO A 215 -4.38 13.09 4.66
CA PRO A 215 -4.36 13.56 6.04
C PRO A 215 -5.06 12.64 7.05
N ARG A 216 -5.94 11.73 6.62
CA ARG A 216 -6.73 10.86 7.51
C ARG A 216 -6.41 9.38 7.40
N VAL A 217 -5.36 9.02 6.65
CA VAL A 217 -4.95 7.62 6.53
C VAL A 217 -4.44 7.12 7.89
N ARG A 218 -4.85 5.92 8.28
CA ARG A 218 -4.41 5.27 9.52
C ARG A 218 -3.26 4.31 9.27
N TYR A 219 -3.35 3.57 8.16
CA TYR A 219 -2.36 2.56 7.80
C TYR A 219 -1.86 2.72 6.37
N VAL A 220 -0.56 2.53 6.17
CA VAL A 220 0.06 2.54 4.85
C VAL A 220 0.77 1.21 4.67
N LEU A 221 0.29 0.39 3.74
CA LEU A 221 0.99 -0.82 3.33
C LEU A 221 1.89 -0.48 2.13
N LYS A 222 3.20 -0.47 2.34
CA LYS A 222 4.20 -0.43 1.26
C LYS A 222 4.44 -1.85 0.77
N VAL A 223 4.42 -2.05 -0.55
CA VAL A 223 4.86 -3.30 -1.18
C VAL A 223 5.73 -3.03 -2.41
N ASP A 224 6.50 -4.03 -2.83
CA ASP A 224 7.19 -4.02 -4.12
C ASP A 224 6.26 -4.49 -5.26
N ASP A 225 6.62 -4.15 -6.50
CA ASP A 225 5.81 -4.49 -7.68
C ASP A 225 5.84 -5.98 -8.06
N ASP A 226 6.59 -6.81 -7.33
CA ASP A 226 6.59 -8.26 -7.40
C ASP A 226 5.97 -8.95 -6.17
N VAL A 227 5.12 -8.24 -5.41
CA VAL A 227 4.41 -8.81 -4.26
C VAL A 227 2.92 -8.98 -4.53
N PHE A 228 2.39 -10.14 -4.11
CA PHE A 228 0.98 -10.42 -3.99
C PHE A 228 0.49 -10.05 -2.58
N VAL A 229 -0.67 -9.40 -2.50
CA VAL A 229 -1.35 -9.07 -1.25
C VAL A 229 -2.67 -9.81 -1.16
N ASN A 230 -2.88 -10.55 -0.08
CA ASN A 230 -4.16 -11.15 0.23
C ASN A 230 -5.10 -10.09 0.87
N VAL A 231 -5.83 -9.36 0.03
CA VAL A 231 -6.67 -8.22 0.46
C VAL A 231 -7.71 -8.62 1.52
N ALA A 232 -8.33 -9.80 1.42
CA ALA A 232 -9.31 -10.25 2.41
C ALA A 232 -8.68 -10.40 3.80
N ARG A 233 -7.44 -10.92 3.86
CA ARG A 233 -6.70 -11.05 5.12
C ARG A 233 -6.15 -9.73 5.62
N LEU A 234 -5.74 -8.85 4.71
CA LEU A 234 -5.39 -7.47 5.07
C LEU A 234 -6.58 -6.77 5.73
N ASP A 235 -7.77 -6.84 5.13
CA ASP A 235 -8.97 -6.25 5.70
C ASP A 235 -9.31 -6.85 7.07
N GLU A 236 -9.29 -8.19 7.20
CA GLU A 236 -9.49 -8.87 8.48
C GLU A 236 -8.50 -8.37 9.55
N PHE A 237 -7.21 -8.32 9.21
CA PHE A 237 -6.16 -7.86 10.12
C PHE A 237 -6.37 -6.40 10.55
N LEU A 238 -6.64 -5.49 9.61
CA LEU A 238 -6.83 -4.07 9.91
C LEU A 238 -8.14 -3.79 10.67
N THR A 239 -9.20 -4.55 10.40
CA THR A 239 -10.57 -4.27 10.91
C THR A 239 -11.01 -5.12 12.09
N HIS A 240 -10.32 -6.22 12.40
CA HIS A 240 -10.62 -7.08 13.55
C HIS A 240 -9.43 -7.14 14.50
N THR A 241 -8.20 -7.34 14.01
CA THR A 241 -7.02 -7.43 14.89
C THR A 241 -6.57 -6.05 15.40
N LEU A 242 -6.56 -5.03 14.53
CA LEU A 242 -6.09 -3.68 14.88
C LEU A 242 -7.23 -2.68 15.20
N SER A 243 -8.48 -3.12 15.11
CA SER A 243 -9.68 -2.31 15.33
C SER A 243 -10.42 -2.85 16.57
N PRO A 244 -11.11 -2.01 17.38
CA PRO A 244 -11.46 -0.60 17.17
C PRO A 244 -10.35 0.40 17.55
N TYR A 245 -9.12 -0.07 17.73
CA TYR A 245 -8.13 0.64 18.53
C TYR A 245 -7.10 1.46 17.77
N GLY A 246 -7.01 1.37 16.44
CA GLY A 246 -6.17 2.27 15.65
C GLY A 246 -4.72 2.27 16.13
N THR A 247 -3.94 1.26 15.75
CA THR A 247 -2.62 1.06 16.38
C THR A 247 -1.68 2.20 16.02
N ARG A 248 -1.21 2.94 17.03
CA ARG A 248 -0.03 3.81 16.92
C ARG A 248 1.24 3.00 17.15
N HIS A 249 2.38 3.57 16.79
CA HIS A 249 3.67 2.92 16.98
C HIS A 249 3.78 1.57 16.26
N LEU A 250 3.07 1.41 15.13
CA LEU A 250 3.03 0.18 14.37
C LEU A 250 4.02 0.23 13.18
N LEU A 251 4.90 -0.77 13.16
CA LEU A 251 5.71 -1.14 12.00
C LEU A 251 5.72 -2.66 11.89
N VAL A 252 4.93 -3.21 10.96
CA VAL A 252 4.82 -4.67 10.74
C VAL A 252 5.50 -5.08 9.45
N CYS A 253 6.38 -6.08 9.51
CA CYS A 253 7.15 -6.57 8.36
C CYS A 253 7.83 -7.90 8.70
N ASN A 254 8.31 -8.66 7.71
CA ASN A 254 9.28 -9.73 8.00
C ASN A 254 10.59 -9.11 8.47
N LEU A 255 11.30 -9.75 9.41
CA LEU A 255 12.50 -9.18 10.01
C LEU A 255 13.78 -9.86 9.54
N TRP A 256 14.77 -9.03 9.24
CA TRP A 256 16.16 -9.40 9.14
C TRP A 256 16.85 -9.06 10.46
N VAL A 257 17.44 -10.06 11.11
CA VAL A 257 18.10 -9.92 12.43
C VAL A 257 19.55 -10.35 12.30
N ASN A 258 20.47 -9.55 12.86
CA ASN A 258 21.92 -9.77 12.82
C ASN A 258 22.44 -9.99 11.38
N SER A 259 21.90 -9.25 10.42
CA SER A 259 22.32 -9.37 9.02
C SER A 259 23.72 -8.81 8.83
N PRO A 260 24.68 -9.61 8.33
CA PRO A 260 26.00 -9.10 8.03
C PRO A 260 25.94 -8.10 6.88
N VAL A 261 26.76 -7.06 6.97
CA VAL A 261 26.94 -6.12 5.86
C VAL A 261 27.63 -6.84 4.72
N GLU A 262 27.04 -6.80 3.52
CA GLU A 262 27.61 -7.44 2.34
C GLU A 262 28.90 -6.72 1.92
N ARG A 263 30.04 -7.40 2.11
CA ARG A 263 31.40 -6.89 1.82
C ARG A 263 31.99 -7.42 0.51
N SER A 264 31.28 -8.28 -0.21
CA SER A 264 31.73 -8.77 -1.52
C SER A 264 31.54 -7.71 -2.60
N PHE A 265 32.63 -7.24 -3.21
CA PHE A 265 32.61 -6.23 -4.28
C PHE A 265 31.86 -6.66 -5.56
N THR A 266 31.60 -7.96 -5.72
CA THR A 266 30.81 -8.49 -6.84
C THR A 266 29.31 -8.48 -6.56
N SER A 267 28.91 -8.29 -5.31
CA SER A 267 27.49 -8.24 -4.94
C SER A 267 26.89 -6.89 -5.33
N LYS A 268 25.68 -6.92 -5.87
CA LYS A 268 24.91 -5.69 -6.11
C LYS A 268 24.64 -4.92 -4.80
N TRP A 269 24.66 -5.63 -3.66
CA TRP A 269 24.45 -5.12 -2.31
C TRP A 269 25.74 -4.73 -1.58
N TYR A 270 26.88 -4.67 -2.28
CA TYR A 270 28.17 -4.28 -1.68
C TYR A 270 28.11 -2.92 -0.98
N VAL A 271 28.59 -2.89 0.26
CA VAL A 271 28.79 -1.69 1.08
C VAL A 271 30.19 -1.71 1.68
N SER A 272 30.95 -0.63 1.48
CA SER A 272 32.33 -0.54 1.98
C SER A 272 32.36 -0.21 3.48
N VAL A 273 33.51 -0.45 4.12
CA VAL A 273 33.70 -0.14 5.55
C VAL A 273 33.64 1.37 5.80
N GLU A 274 34.08 2.17 4.82
CA GLU A 274 33.98 3.63 4.88
C GLU A 274 32.53 4.12 4.81
N GLU A 275 31.69 3.44 4.04
CA GLU A 275 30.27 3.77 3.89
C GLU A 275 29.45 3.33 5.11
N TYR A 276 29.73 2.13 5.64
CA TYR A 276 29.12 1.62 6.86
C TYR A 276 30.16 0.84 7.69
N PRO A 277 30.65 1.39 8.81
CA PRO A 277 31.76 0.79 9.56
C PRO A 277 31.44 -0.51 10.28
N ASP A 278 30.21 -0.66 10.78
CA ASP A 278 29.83 -1.80 11.59
C ASP A 278 29.72 -3.08 10.75
N PRO A 279 30.03 -4.26 11.30
CA PRO A 279 30.01 -5.52 10.54
C PRO A 279 28.59 -6.03 10.23
N GLU A 280 27.59 -5.57 10.97
CA GLU A 280 26.20 -6.02 10.90
C GLU A 280 25.26 -4.82 10.91
N TYR A 281 24.11 -4.95 10.23
CA TYR A 281 23.03 -3.98 10.29
C TYR A 281 22.17 -4.17 11.56
N PRO A 282 21.56 -3.10 12.11
CA PRO A 282 20.52 -3.24 13.12
C PRO A 282 19.33 -4.01 12.53
N THR A 283 18.50 -4.63 13.38
CA THR A 283 17.26 -5.28 12.92
C THR A 283 16.43 -4.35 12.05
N TYR A 284 16.04 -4.83 10.87
CA TYR A 284 15.31 -4.06 9.87
C TYR A 284 14.27 -4.93 9.16
N CYS A 285 13.34 -4.30 8.46
CA CYS A 285 12.30 -4.96 7.70
C CYS A 285 12.81 -5.51 6.37
N GLU A 286 12.34 -6.68 5.95
CA GLU A 286 12.43 -7.08 4.56
C GLU A 286 11.62 -6.12 3.68
N GLY A 287 12.24 -5.57 2.63
CA GLY A 287 11.65 -4.54 1.77
C GLY A 287 10.39 -4.93 1.00
N ALA A 288 10.09 -6.23 0.86
CA ALA A 288 8.99 -6.73 0.05
C ALA A 288 7.63 -6.16 0.49
N ALA A 289 7.37 -6.09 1.79
CA ALA A 289 6.11 -5.60 2.33
C ALA A 289 6.26 -5.05 3.75
N LEU A 290 5.68 -3.88 4.01
CA LEU A 290 5.76 -3.18 5.28
C LEU A 290 4.46 -2.43 5.57
N LEU A 291 3.92 -2.59 6.78
CA LEU A 291 2.75 -1.86 7.24
C LEU A 291 3.15 -0.83 8.29
N TYR A 292 2.88 0.44 8.00
CA TYR A 292 3.10 1.56 8.91
C TYR A 292 1.78 2.04 9.50
N SER A 293 1.77 2.41 10.79
CA SER A 293 0.83 3.42 11.28
C SER A 293 1.25 4.81 10.83
N SER A 294 0.29 5.72 10.70
CA SER A 294 0.55 7.10 10.27
C SER A 294 1.54 7.83 11.19
N ASP A 295 1.49 7.62 12.50
CA ASP A 295 2.41 8.28 13.44
C ASP A 295 3.86 7.78 13.31
N VAL A 296 4.08 6.50 13.01
CA VAL A 296 5.42 5.95 12.75
C VAL A 296 5.97 6.51 11.45
N LEU A 297 5.16 6.50 10.38
CA LEU A 297 5.53 7.08 9.09
C LEU A 297 5.94 8.55 9.25
N PHE A 298 5.16 9.34 9.99
CA PHE A 298 5.47 10.74 10.25
C PHE A 298 6.77 10.94 11.05
N LYS A 299 6.98 10.16 12.12
CA LYS A 299 8.21 10.21 12.93
C LYS A 299 9.45 9.84 12.13
N LEU A 300 9.36 8.77 11.32
CA LEU A 300 10.45 8.35 10.43
C LEU A 300 10.77 9.45 9.43
N TYR A 301 9.76 9.96 8.73
CA TYR A 301 9.90 11.04 7.77
C TYR A 301 10.57 12.29 8.38
N GLN A 302 10.05 12.77 9.51
CA GLN A 302 10.57 13.96 10.17
C GLN A 302 12.04 13.77 10.57
N SER A 303 12.38 12.59 11.09
CA SER A 303 13.73 12.29 11.56
C SER A 303 14.72 12.10 10.41
N LEU A 304 14.29 11.46 9.32
CA LEU A 304 15.08 11.33 8.09
C LEU A 304 15.35 12.70 7.45
N GLN A 305 14.34 13.57 7.36
CA GLN A 305 14.52 14.95 6.89
C GLN A 305 15.52 15.74 7.74
N GLN A 306 15.48 15.56 9.06
CA GLN A 306 16.36 16.27 10.01
C GLN A 306 17.79 15.73 10.03
N ASP A 307 17.96 14.40 9.96
CA ASP A 307 19.29 13.76 9.94
C ASP A 307 20.07 14.19 8.70
N GLY A 308 19.39 14.31 7.54
CA GLY A 308 19.98 14.80 6.28
C GLY A 308 21.03 13.86 5.67
N ASN A 309 21.38 12.79 6.38
CA ASN A 309 22.24 11.72 5.91
C ASN A 309 21.53 10.86 4.86
N TYR A 310 22.34 10.17 4.06
CA TYR A 310 21.87 9.30 3.00
C TYR A 310 22.56 7.94 3.08
N PHE A 311 21.77 6.88 3.08
CA PHE A 311 22.22 5.51 2.86
C PHE A 311 21.28 4.84 1.87
N TRP A 312 21.82 4.15 0.87
CA TRP A 312 21.07 3.77 -0.33
C TRP A 312 20.26 2.48 -0.18
N ILE A 313 20.60 1.63 0.80
CA ILE A 313 19.79 0.47 1.17
C ILE A 313 18.70 0.99 2.10
N GLU A 314 17.55 1.28 1.51
CA GLU A 314 16.41 1.94 2.12
C GLU A 314 15.87 1.15 3.31
N ASP A 315 15.76 -0.17 3.17
CA ASP A 315 15.27 -1.06 4.21
C ASP A 315 16.10 -0.90 5.49
N VAL A 316 17.43 -0.96 5.35
CA VAL A 316 18.38 -0.79 6.45
C VAL A 316 18.33 0.65 6.99
N PHE A 317 18.29 1.65 6.14
CA PHE A 317 18.35 3.05 6.58
C PHE A 317 17.08 3.48 7.30
N VAL A 318 15.93 3.29 6.64
CA VAL A 318 14.63 3.75 7.08
C VAL A 318 14.12 2.87 8.22
N THR A 319 14.19 1.55 8.07
CA THR A 319 13.56 0.63 9.03
C THR A 319 14.53 -0.02 10.00
N GLY A 320 15.84 0.10 9.80
CA GLY A 320 16.85 -0.36 10.75
C GLY A 320 17.44 0.78 11.57
N ILE A 321 18.27 1.59 10.93
CA ILE A 321 19.04 2.66 11.55
C ILE A 321 18.09 3.70 12.17
N MET A 322 17.13 4.22 11.41
CA MET A 322 16.26 5.28 11.91
C MET A 322 15.27 4.77 12.98
N VAL A 323 14.72 3.57 12.81
CA VAL A 323 13.87 2.93 13.83
C VAL A 323 14.64 2.75 15.15
N SER A 324 15.89 2.30 15.08
CA SER A 324 16.77 2.15 16.26
C SER A 324 17.06 3.51 16.92
N LYS A 325 17.41 4.54 16.14
CA LYS A 325 17.64 5.91 16.64
C LYS A 325 16.41 6.48 17.37
N LEU A 326 15.20 6.17 16.90
CA LEU A 326 13.94 6.63 17.48
C LEU A 326 13.39 5.71 18.59
N ASN A 327 14.08 4.62 18.90
CA ASN A 327 13.63 3.58 19.84
C ASN A 327 12.20 3.08 19.50
N LEU A 328 11.90 2.99 18.21
CA LEU A 328 10.69 2.35 17.72
C LEU A 328 10.87 0.83 17.71
N LYS A 329 9.76 0.08 17.61
CA LYS A 329 9.77 -1.39 17.62
C LYS A 329 9.12 -1.91 16.35
N HIS A 330 9.62 -3.04 15.87
CA HIS A 330 9.02 -3.82 14.81
C HIS A 330 8.06 -4.88 15.37
N ALA A 331 7.12 -5.31 14.54
CA ALA A 331 6.34 -6.52 14.70
C ALA A 331 6.46 -7.37 13.42
N GLU A 332 6.37 -8.70 13.54
CA GLU A 332 6.45 -9.61 12.38
C GLU A 332 5.08 -9.78 11.70
N PHE A 333 4.98 -10.27 10.46
CA PHE A 333 3.67 -10.63 9.87
C PHE A 333 3.13 -11.97 10.39
N ASN A 334 4.01 -12.93 10.73
CA ASN A 334 3.63 -14.28 11.18
C ASN A 334 3.43 -14.39 12.70
N TRP A 335 3.24 -13.26 13.37
CA TRP A 335 3.27 -13.14 14.83
C TRP A 335 1.98 -13.58 15.55
N TRP A 336 0.87 -13.79 14.84
CA TRP A 336 -0.38 -14.27 15.44
C TRP A 336 -0.41 -15.81 15.51
N LYS A 337 -0.95 -16.41 16.59
CA LYS A 337 -1.14 -17.87 16.66
C LYS A 337 -2.40 -18.29 15.92
N GLY A 338 -2.32 -19.32 15.08
CA GLY A 338 -3.48 -20.01 14.49
C GLY A 338 -3.89 -19.57 13.08
N ASN A 339 -3.12 -18.70 12.42
CA ASN A 339 -3.36 -18.31 11.03
C ASN A 339 -2.03 -18.54 10.26
N ASP A 340 -1.85 -19.75 9.73
CA ASP A 340 -0.77 -20.11 8.79
C ASP A 340 -0.94 -19.46 7.39
N TRP A 341 -1.68 -18.33 7.32
CA TRP A 341 -2.10 -17.70 6.07
C TRP A 341 -1.22 -16.51 5.72
N LEU A 342 -0.71 -16.54 4.49
CA LEU A 342 0.17 -15.55 3.89
C LEU A 342 -0.59 -14.22 3.62
N LEU A 343 -0.29 -13.17 4.38
CA LEU A 343 -0.83 -11.81 4.15
C LEU A 343 -0.23 -11.19 2.88
N VAL A 344 1.09 -11.38 2.72
CA VAL A 344 1.92 -10.88 1.62
C VAL A 344 2.91 -11.94 1.21
N THR A 345 3.27 -11.98 -0.08
CA THR A 345 4.30 -12.89 -0.61
C THR A 345 4.84 -12.40 -1.93
N LYS A 346 6.08 -12.74 -2.27
CA LYS A 346 6.58 -12.48 -3.61
C LYS A 346 5.88 -13.37 -4.63
N TYR A 347 5.70 -12.87 -5.85
CA TYR A 347 5.12 -13.63 -6.96
C TYR A 347 5.98 -14.84 -7.33
N GLU A 348 7.30 -14.78 -7.16
CA GLU A 348 8.20 -15.90 -7.44
C GLU A 348 7.99 -17.09 -6.49
N ASP A 349 7.50 -16.82 -5.28
CA ASP A 349 7.21 -17.83 -4.26
C ASP A 349 5.80 -18.43 -4.43
N LEU A 350 5.01 -17.96 -5.39
CA LEU A 350 3.68 -18.51 -5.68
C LEU A 350 3.79 -19.78 -6.55
N PHE A 351 3.21 -20.88 -6.09
CA PHE A 351 3.22 -22.14 -6.83
C PHE A 351 2.22 -22.15 -8.00
N GLN A 352 2.77 -22.37 -9.21
CA GLN A 352 2.22 -22.81 -10.51
C GLN A 352 1.08 -22.01 -11.21
N TYR A 353 1.39 -21.68 -12.47
CA TYR A 353 0.54 -21.11 -13.53
C TYR A 353 -0.10 -22.23 -14.38
N ASP A 354 -1.45 -22.28 -14.44
CA ASP A 354 -2.21 -23.12 -15.39
C ASP A 354 -2.77 -22.23 -16.52
N PRO A 355 -2.25 -22.32 -17.76
CA PRO A 355 -2.72 -21.51 -18.88
C PRO A 355 -4.13 -21.87 -19.37
N GLY A 356 -4.72 -22.98 -18.92
CA GLY A 356 -6.09 -23.39 -19.27
C GLY A 356 -7.17 -22.83 -18.35
N ARG A 357 -6.79 -22.25 -17.20
CA ARG A 357 -7.72 -21.77 -16.18
C ARG A 357 -7.07 -20.61 -15.42
N ASN A 358 -7.59 -19.40 -15.65
CA ASN A 358 -7.36 -18.15 -14.90
C ASN A 358 -6.50 -18.30 -13.62
N LEU A 359 -5.34 -17.64 -13.59
CA LEU A 359 -4.33 -17.59 -12.51
C LEU A 359 -4.83 -18.04 -11.12
N PHE A 360 -4.35 -19.19 -10.65
CA PHE A 360 -4.55 -19.64 -9.27
C PHE A 360 -3.29 -19.39 -8.46
N VAL A 361 -3.47 -19.00 -7.20
CA VAL A 361 -2.38 -18.91 -6.23
C VAL A 361 -2.50 -20.09 -5.27
N MET A 362 -1.55 -21.03 -5.31
CA MET A 362 -1.41 -22.05 -4.27
C MET A 362 -0.49 -21.52 -3.16
N ILE A 363 -0.98 -21.57 -1.91
CA ILE A 363 -0.20 -21.30 -0.71
C ILE A 363 0.02 -22.65 0.00
N GLY A 364 1.23 -23.21 -0.06
CA GLY A 364 1.66 -24.40 0.70
C GLY A 364 2.28 -25.53 -0.14
N GLU A 365 3.18 -26.31 0.47
CA GLU A 365 3.68 -27.57 -0.12
C GLU A 365 2.55 -28.62 -0.21
N PRO A 366 2.45 -29.41 -1.29
CA PRO A 366 1.54 -30.55 -1.31
C PRO A 366 2.04 -31.63 -0.34
N ILE A 367 1.46 -31.67 0.86
CA ILE A 367 1.65 -32.78 1.78
C ILE A 367 0.84 -33.97 1.22
N TYR A 368 1.52 -34.86 0.51
CA TYR A 368 0.94 -36.14 0.13
C TYR A 368 0.88 -37.05 1.37
N GLU A 369 -0.17 -36.96 2.17
CA GLU A 369 -0.47 -38.00 3.17
C GLU A 369 -1.23 -39.17 2.54
N GLN A 370 -0.75 -40.39 2.82
CA GLN A 370 -1.22 -41.65 2.22
C GLN A 370 -2.65 -42.10 2.64
N ASN A 371 -3.42 -41.33 3.40
CA ASN A 371 -4.60 -41.88 4.09
C ASN A 371 -5.92 -41.07 3.97
N GLY A 372 -6.14 -40.37 2.85
CA GLY A 372 -7.51 -40.12 2.36
C GLY A 372 -8.46 -39.36 3.30
N GLN A 373 -7.97 -38.46 4.14
CA GLN A 373 -8.81 -37.51 4.88
C GLN A 373 -8.54 -36.09 4.40
N ASN A 374 -9.60 -35.40 3.97
CA ASN A 374 -9.56 -34.04 3.42
C ASN A 374 -8.91 -33.07 4.40
N LEU A 375 -7.79 -32.48 3.98
CA LEU A 375 -7.35 -31.17 4.46
C LEU A 375 -7.85 -30.13 3.46
N VAL A 376 -8.37 -29.02 3.99
CA VAL A 376 -9.02 -27.96 3.23
C VAL A 376 -8.02 -27.35 2.25
N GLU A 377 -8.27 -27.52 0.94
CA GLU A 377 -7.59 -26.77 -0.12
C GLU A 377 -8.12 -25.32 -0.10
N TYR A 378 -7.24 -24.35 0.09
CA TYR A 378 -7.62 -22.94 0.03
C TYR A 378 -7.26 -22.39 -1.34
N PHE A 379 -8.27 -22.26 -2.20
CA PHE A 379 -8.15 -21.60 -3.49
C PHE A 379 -8.32 -20.09 -3.30
N LEU A 380 -7.29 -19.30 -3.63
CA LEU A 380 -7.47 -17.89 -3.95
C LEU A 380 -7.72 -17.78 -5.45
N ASN A 381 -8.97 -17.47 -5.82
CA ASN A 381 -9.37 -17.24 -7.20
C ASN A 381 -8.85 -15.85 -7.61
N VAL A 382 -7.84 -15.80 -8.48
CA VAL A 382 -7.35 -14.55 -9.07
C VAL A 382 -7.75 -14.56 -10.54
N THR A 383 -9.04 -14.44 -10.82
CA THR A 383 -9.54 -14.47 -12.21
C THR A 383 -9.71 -13.07 -12.77
N SER A 384 -9.01 -12.76 -13.86
CA SER A 384 -9.54 -11.91 -14.92
C SER A 384 -10.06 -12.83 -16.03
N ASP A 385 -11.33 -12.74 -16.40
CA ASP A 385 -11.78 -13.42 -17.61
C ASP A 385 -11.15 -12.77 -18.86
N HIS A 386 -11.21 -13.45 -20.01
CA HIS A 386 -10.73 -12.93 -21.30
C HIS A 386 -11.45 -11.64 -21.78
N SER A 387 -12.36 -11.08 -20.97
CA SER A 387 -13.07 -9.82 -21.20
C SER A 387 -12.75 -8.71 -20.19
N GLY A 388 -11.81 -8.91 -19.26
CA GLY A 388 -11.31 -7.85 -18.38
C GLY A 388 -12.29 -7.40 -17.28
N ASN A 389 -13.26 -8.23 -16.88
CA ASN A 389 -14.11 -7.96 -15.71
C ASN A 389 -13.63 -8.74 -14.47
N PRO A 390 -13.61 -8.14 -13.27
CA PRO A 390 -13.25 -8.84 -12.02
C PRO A 390 -14.42 -9.72 -11.52
N VAL A 391 -14.10 -10.93 -11.03
CA VAL A 391 -15.01 -11.84 -10.30
C VAL A 391 -14.57 -11.96 -8.84
#